data_AF-A0A537F3J6-F1
#
_entry.id   AF-A0A537F3J6-F1
#
_cell.length_a   1.000
_cell.length_b   1.000
_cell.length_c   1.000
_cell.angle_alpha   90.00
_cell.angle_beta   90.00
_cell.angle_gamma   90.00
#
_symmetry.space_group_name_H-M   'P 1'
#
loop_
_entity.id
_entity.type
_entity.pdbx_description
1 polymer ?
#
loop_
_entity_poly.entity_id
_entity_poly.type
_entity_poly.pdbx_seq_one_letter_code
_entity_poly.pdbx_strand_id
1 'polypeptide(L)'
;ALIGVYEGEERETLFRRIDDGSNLKKAKLEKVNERSNKKGHVTVLGHSGIHRVDNVSLKAALSIHIYGRDIGNTERHSYDPVTGEISRFVSGYCNVLRDTERF
;
A
#
# COMPACT_ATOMS: atom_id res chain seq x y z
N ALA A 1 6.06 -3.33 6.00
CA ALA A 1 5.64 -1.93 6.19
C ALA A 1 4.88 -1.83 7.50
N LEU A 2 5.00 -0.71 8.20
CA LEU A 2 4.14 -0.34 9.32
C LEU A 2 3.31 0.86 8.88
N ILE A 3 1.99 0.80 9.04
CA ILE A 3 1.05 1.86 8.65
C ILE A 3 0.27 2.23 9.89
N GLY A 4 0.46 3.44 10.40
CA GLY A 4 -0.21 3.95 11.59
C GLY A 4 -1.19 5.06 11.24
N VAL A 5 -2.47 4.91 11.58
CA VAL A 5 -3.47 5.96 11.35
C VAL A 5 -3.27 7.07 12.38
N TYR A 6 -2.90 8.26 11.91
CA TYR A 6 -2.69 9.43 12.77
C TYR A 6 -3.97 10.24 12.94
N GLU A 7 -4.74 10.41 11.87
CA GLU A 7 -6.00 11.16 11.87
C GLU A 7 -7.02 10.54 10.90
N GLY A 8 -8.29 10.57 11.28
CA GLY A 8 -9.37 10.01 10.48
C GLY A 8 -9.48 8.48 10.56
N GLU A 9 -9.98 7.90 9.47
CA GLU A 9 -10.25 6.48 9.31
C GLU A 9 -9.90 6.07 7.88
N GLU A 10 -9.16 4.97 7.75
CA GLU A 10 -8.88 4.33 6.46
C GLU A 10 -9.47 2.93 6.43
N ARG A 11 -9.98 2.50 5.27
CA ARG A 11 -10.40 1.12 5.05
C ARG A 11 -9.28 0.39 4.33
N GLU A 12 -8.78 -0.65 4.98
CA GLU A 12 -7.78 -1.54 4.43
C GLU A 12 -8.43 -2.84 3.95
N THR A 13 -8.30 -3.13 2.66
CA THR A 13 -8.63 -4.44 2.08
C THR A 13 -7.35 -5.22 1.86
N LEU A 14 -7.22 -6.39 2.49
CA LEU A 14 -6.08 -7.30 2.30
C LEU A 14 -6.38 -8.32 1.21
N PHE A 15 -5.40 -8.57 0.35
CA PHE A 15 -5.46 -9.54 -0.73
C PHE A 15 -4.35 -10.59 -0.61
N ARG A 16 -4.62 -11.78 -1.15
CA ARG A 16 -3.63 -12.84 -1.35
C ARG A 16 -3.60 -13.22 -2.82
N ARG A 17 -2.40 -13.38 -3.36
CA ARG A 17 -2.20 -14.00 -4.67
C ARG A 17 -2.42 -15.51 -4.55
N ILE A 18 -3.27 -16.07 -5.40
CA ILE A 18 -3.65 -17.50 -5.36
C ILE A 18 -3.26 -18.27 -6.63
N ASP A 19 -2.56 -17.63 -7.56
CA ASP A 19 -1.90 -18.29 -8.69
C ASP A 19 -0.42 -18.63 -8.38
N ASP A 20 0.24 -19.32 -9.30
CA ASP A 20 1.60 -19.84 -9.15
C ASP A 20 2.72 -18.81 -9.41
N GLY A 21 2.38 -17.57 -9.77
CA GLY A 21 3.37 -16.53 -10.05
C GLY A 21 4.02 -16.61 -11.43
N SER A 22 3.71 -17.63 -12.24
CA SER A 22 4.39 -17.89 -13.53
C SER A 22 4.15 -16.78 -14.55
N ASN A 23 2.96 -16.19 -14.56
CA ASN A 23 2.65 -15.04 -15.38
C ASN A 23 3.04 -13.74 -14.68
N LEU A 24 4.06 -13.07 -15.23
CA LEU A 24 4.57 -11.79 -14.69
C LEU A 24 3.64 -10.60 -14.97
N LYS A 25 2.63 -10.76 -15.83
CA LYS A 25 1.68 -9.69 -16.22
C LYS A 25 0.27 -9.89 -15.65
N LYS A 26 -0.01 -11.05 -15.04
CA LYS A 26 -1.32 -11.39 -14.49
C LYS A 26 -1.20 -12.01 -13.10
N ALA A 27 -2.08 -11.60 -12.19
CA ALA A 27 -2.28 -12.22 -10.89
C ALA A 27 -3.76 -12.47 -10.62
N LYS A 28 -4.08 -13.63 -10.05
CA LYS A 28 -5.39 -13.92 -9.47
C LYS A 28 -5.33 -13.56 -7.98
N LEU A 29 -6.12 -12.56 -7.60
CA LEU A 29 -6.18 -12.09 -6.22
C LEU A 29 -7.47 -12.55 -5.54
N GLU A 30 -7.35 -12.96 -4.29
CA GLU A 30 -8.47 -13.23 -3.39
C GLU A 30 -8.48 -12.17 -2.28
N LYS A 31 -9.64 -11.57 -2.02
CA LYS A 31 -9.85 -10.70 -0.85
C LYS A 31 -9.85 -11.57 0.41
N VAL A 32 -8.86 -11.36 1.27
CA VAL A 32 -8.68 -12.14 2.51
C VAL A 32 -9.39 -11.48 3.68
N ASN A 33 -9.34 -10.15 3.76
CA ASN A 33 -9.93 -9.41 4.86
C ASN A 33 -10.23 -7.97 4.46
N GLU A 34 -11.08 -7.30 5.23
CA GLU A 34 -11.27 -5.86 5.17
C GLU A 34 -11.50 -5.31 6.56
N ARG A 35 -10.85 -4.19 6.86
CA ARG A 35 -10.90 -3.56 8.17
C ARG A 35 -11.01 -2.05 8.01
N SER A 36 -11.71 -1.45 8.97
CA SER A 36 -11.71 -0.01 9.20
C SER A 36 -10.70 0.26 10.31
N ASN A 37 -9.63 0.98 9.94
CA ASN A 37 -8.53 1.35 10.82
C ASN A 37 -8.72 2.81 11.24
N LYS A 38 -8.88 3.02 12.54
CA LYS A 38 -9.07 4.35 13.14
C LYS A 38 -7.77 4.86 13.74
N LYS A 39 -7.74 6.16 14.07
CA LYS A 39 -6.64 6.80 14.81
C LYS A 39 -6.05 5.91 15.91
N GLY A 40 -4.73 5.72 15.87
CA GLY A 40 -3.96 4.88 16.79
C GLY A 40 -3.82 3.42 16.35
N HIS A 41 -4.58 2.95 15.36
CA HIS A 41 -4.39 1.61 14.80
C HIS A 41 -3.09 1.55 14.00
N VAL A 42 -2.39 0.41 14.10
CA VAL A 42 -1.17 0.13 13.33
C VAL A 42 -1.33 -1.21 12.62
N THR A 43 -1.25 -1.20 11.29
CA THR A 43 -1.13 -2.42 10.48
C THR A 43 0.33 -2.74 10.22
N VAL A 44 0.65 -4.03 10.30
CA VAL A 44 1.92 -4.60 9.83
C VAL A 44 1.68 -5.36 8.52
N LEU A 45 2.37 -4.96 7.46
CA LEU A 45 2.31 -5.64 6.16
C LEU A 45 3.65 -6.31 5.83
N GLY A 46 3.61 -7.62 5.59
CA GLY A 46 4.79 -8.42 5.21
C GLY A 46 5.24 -8.18 3.77
N HIS A 47 6.35 -8.81 3.38
CA HIS A 47 6.96 -8.64 2.06
C HIS A 47 6.01 -8.98 0.90
N SER A 48 5.25 -10.07 1.02
CA SER A 48 4.27 -10.52 0.02
C SER A 48 2.87 -9.94 0.22
N GLY A 49 2.73 -8.94 1.10
CA GLY A 49 1.45 -8.36 1.42
C GLY A 49 0.92 -7.51 0.26
N ILE A 50 -0.32 -7.76 -0.13
CA ILE A 50 -1.05 -6.98 -1.14
C ILE A 50 -2.24 -6.37 -0.42
N HIS A 51 -2.39 -5.05 -0.49
CA HIS A 51 -3.53 -4.37 0.12
C HIS A 51 -3.98 -3.17 -0.69
N ARG A 52 -5.23 -2.76 -0.47
CA ARG A 52 -5.78 -1.49 -0.91
C ARG A 52 -6.16 -0.68 0.32
N VAL A 53 -5.82 0.60 0.32
CA VAL A 53 -6.18 1.54 1.38
C VAL A 53 -7.06 2.62 0.77
N ASP A 54 -8.28 2.77 1.30
CA ASP A 54 -9.26 3.75 0.85
C ASP A 54 -9.61 4.72 1.99
N ASN A 55 -9.77 6.02 1.70
CA ASN A 55 -10.46 6.93 2.62
C ASN A 55 -11.98 6.76 2.43
N VAL A 56 -12.68 6.37 3.50
CA VAL A 56 -14.13 6.11 3.47
C VAL A 56 -14.97 7.32 3.85
N SER A 57 -14.33 8.44 4.18
CA SER A 57 -15.00 9.64 4.68
C SER A 57 -14.87 10.82 3.72
N LEU A 58 -15.70 11.85 3.91
CA LEU A 58 -15.58 13.14 3.22
C LEU A 58 -14.48 14.04 3.79
N LYS A 59 -13.89 13.66 4.93
CA LYS A 59 -12.79 14.40 5.57
C LYS A 59 -11.46 13.78 5.16
N ALA A 60 -10.38 14.55 5.27
CA ALA A 60 -9.05 13.99 5.08
C ALA A 60 -8.75 12.91 6.13
N ALA A 61 -8.03 11.87 5.70
CA ALA A 61 -7.44 10.86 6.57
C ALA A 61 -5.92 10.91 6.36
N LEU A 62 -5.16 10.74 7.45
CA LEU A 62 -3.71 10.80 7.45
C LEU A 62 -3.13 9.61 8.20
N SER A 63 -2.27 8.86 7.52
CA SER A 63 -1.49 7.77 8.09
C SER A 63 0.01 8.03 7.92
N ILE A 64 0.79 7.53 8.89
CA ILE A 64 2.25 7.57 8.90
C ILE A 64 2.74 6.19 8.50
N HIS A 65 3.55 6.14 7.44
CA HIS A 65 4.06 4.88 6.90
C HIS A 65 5.56 4.75 7.11
N ILE A 66 5.98 3.59 7.62
CA ILE A 66 7.39 3.23 7.79
C ILE A 66 7.68 2.01 6.91
N TYR A 67 8.70 2.14 6.08
CA TYR A 67 9.18 1.09 5.18
C TYR A 67 10.66 0.81 5.45
N GLY A 68 11.07 -0.46 5.34
CA GLY A 68 12.47 -0.87 5.53
C GLY A 68 13.38 -0.57 4.32
N ARG A 69 13.00 0.37 3.46
CA ARG A 69 13.73 0.79 2.24
C ARG A 69 13.21 2.15 1.78
N ASP A 70 13.93 2.81 0.86
CA ASP A 70 13.45 4.00 0.16
C ASP A 70 12.26 3.63 -0.73
N ILE A 71 11.05 3.74 -0.17
CA ILE A 71 9.82 3.32 -0.83
C ILE A 71 9.49 4.17 -2.05
N GLY A 72 9.92 5.44 -2.07
CA GLY A 72 9.68 6.35 -3.18
C GLY A 72 10.45 5.93 -4.42
N ASN A 73 11.64 5.33 -4.27
CA ASN A 73 12.49 4.88 -5.37
C ASN A 73 12.48 3.36 -5.62
N THR A 74 11.87 2.56 -4.72
CA THR A 74 11.79 1.11 -4.90
C THR A 74 10.69 0.71 -5.89
N GLU A 75 11.06 0.02 -6.98
CA GLU A 75 10.11 -0.64 -7.89
C GLU A 75 9.35 -1.78 -7.18
N ARG A 76 8.04 -1.79 -7.37
CA ARG A 76 7.11 -2.81 -6.89
C ARG A 76 5.95 -2.95 -7.88
N HIS A 77 4.90 -3.68 -7.50
CA HIS A 77 3.75 -3.92 -8.35
C HIS A 77 2.50 -3.18 -7.85
N SER A 78 1.70 -2.70 -8.79
CA SER A 78 0.27 -2.48 -8.58
C SER A 78 -0.53 -3.59 -9.28
N TYR A 79 -1.72 -3.84 -8.78
CA TYR A 79 -2.59 -4.91 -9.26
C TYR A 79 -3.98 -4.38 -9.50
N ASP A 80 -4.56 -4.70 -10.65
CA ASP A 80 -6.00 -4.56 -10.88
C ASP A 80 -6.72 -5.79 -10.33
N PRO A 81 -7.54 -5.67 -9.27
CA PRO A 81 -8.22 -6.82 -8.67
C PRO A 81 -9.34 -7.40 -9.55
N VAL A 82 -9.80 -6.69 -10.59
CA VAL A 82 -10.85 -7.13 -11.52
C VAL A 82 -10.25 -7.88 -12.71
N THR A 83 -9.27 -7.26 -13.38
CA THR A 83 -8.67 -7.83 -14.60
C THR A 83 -7.46 -8.72 -14.32
N GLY A 84 -6.92 -8.65 -13.10
CA GLY A 84 -5.69 -9.32 -12.68
C GLY A 84 -4.42 -8.70 -13.26
N GLU A 85 -4.49 -7.55 -13.94
CA GLU A 85 -3.31 -6.93 -14.55
C GLU A 85 -2.29 -6.49 -13.51
N ILE A 86 -1.02 -6.82 -13.78
CA ILE A 86 0.12 -6.39 -12.97
C ILE A 86 0.82 -5.26 -13.72
N SER A 87 1.03 -4.15 -13.03
CA SER A 87 1.83 -3.03 -13.54
C SER A 87 3.02 -2.77 -12.62
N ARG A 88 4.15 -2.35 -13.20
CA ARG A 88 5.28 -1.82 -12.43
C ARG A 88 4.90 -0.48 -11.83
N PHE A 89 5.35 -0.24 -10.61
CA PHE A 89 4.99 0.93 -9.84
C PHE A 89 6.17 1.43 -8.99
N VAL A 90 6.43 2.73 -9.10
CA VAL A 90 7.36 3.51 -8.27
C VAL A 90 6.57 4.74 -7.81
N SER A 91 6.47 4.96 -6.50
CA SER A 91 5.56 6.00 -5.96
C SER A 91 6.13 7.42 -6.02
N GLY A 92 7.46 7.56 -6.02
CA GLY A 92 8.09 8.85 -5.80
C GLY A 92 7.74 9.44 -4.43
N TYR A 93 7.98 10.75 -4.31
CA TYR A 93 7.63 11.58 -3.16
C TYR A 93 6.95 12.85 -3.67
N CYS A 94 5.89 13.31 -2.99
CA CYS A 94 5.15 14.51 -3.39
C CYS A 94 5.78 15.82 -2.89
N ASN A 95 6.64 15.77 -1.88
CA ASN A 95 7.38 16.93 -1.40
C ASN A 95 8.61 17.15 -2.30
N VAL A 96 8.62 18.28 -3.02
CA VAL A 96 9.67 18.63 -4.00
C VAL A 96 10.82 19.43 -3.36
N LEU A 97 10.74 19.73 -2.06
CA LEU A 97 11.83 20.32 -1.29
C LEU A 97 12.66 19.18 -0.69
N ARG A 98 13.51 18.54 -1.51
CA ARG A 98 14.66 17.84 -0.95
C ARG A 98 15.64 18.93 -0.52
N ASP A 99 15.81 19.14 0.78
CA ASP A 99 17.01 19.80 1.27
C ASP A 99 18.21 19.09 0.63
N THR A 100 19.06 19.86 -0.04
CA THR A 100 20.20 19.35 -0.81
C THR A 100 21.28 18.72 0.06
N GLU A 101 21.11 18.75 1.38
CA GLU A 101 22.05 18.17 2.33
C GLU A 101 21.62 16.76 2.70
N ARG A 102 22.41 15.79 2.25
CA ARG A 102 22.35 14.41 2.74
C ARG A 102 22.96 14.41 4.14
N PHE A 103 22.19 13.98 5.14
CA PHE A 103 22.72 13.52 6.42
C PHE A 103 23.62 12.29 6.21
#